data_AF-A0A528GPZ6-F1
#
_entry.id   AF-A0A528GPZ6-F1
#
_cell.length_a   1.000
_cell.length_b   1.000
_cell.length_c   1.000
_cell.angle_alpha   90.00
_cell.angle_beta   90.00
_cell.angle_gamma   90.00
#
_symmetry.space_group_name_H-M   'P 1'
#
loop_
_entity.id
_entity.type
_entity.pdbx_description
1 polymer ?
#
loop_
_entity_poly.entity_id
_entity_poly.type
_entity_poly.pdbx_seq_one_letter_code
_entity_poly.pdbx_strand_id
1 'polypeptide(L)'
;MRSIWIKRGGLGLVAAAVIAGFAWALREEPAFVDMVEVTAAPMKVTIREEGITRVRDIYTVSAPIAGHLTRTVVNEGDVVRANDTVVASIHPLDPPLIDRRAEAE
;
A
#
# COMPACT_ATOMS: atom_id res chain seq x y z
N MET A 1 78.09 -55.48 1.70
CA MET A 1 76.95 -55.34 0.77
C MET A 1 75.64 -54.85 1.42
N ARG A 2 75.47 -54.92 2.75
CA ARG A 2 74.23 -54.56 3.48
C ARG A 2 73.95 -53.05 3.62
N SER A 3 74.98 -52.19 3.55
CA SER A 3 74.83 -50.74 3.79
C SER A 3 74.20 -49.97 2.63
N ILE A 4 74.31 -50.47 1.40
CA ILE A 4 73.72 -49.82 0.20
C ILE A 4 72.20 -49.90 0.21
N TRP A 5 71.62 -51.00 0.71
CA TRP A 5 70.17 -51.16 0.81
C TRP A 5 69.55 -50.27 1.88
N ILE A 6 70.22 -50.10 3.03
CA ILE A 6 69.79 -49.18 4.09
C ILE A 6 69.89 -47.71 3.61
N LYS A 7 70.96 -47.35 2.91
CA LYS A 7 71.12 -46.01 2.32
C LYS A 7 70.06 -45.72 1.24
N ARG A 8 69.71 -46.70 0.41
CA ARG A 8 68.65 -46.56 -0.62
C ARG A 8 67.25 -46.48 -0.01
N GLY A 9 66.98 -47.25 1.06
CA GLY A 9 65.74 -47.15 1.82
C GLY A 9 65.58 -45.79 2.50
N GLY A 10 66.64 -45.29 3.15
CA GLY A 10 66.66 -43.95 3.74
C GLY A 10 66.46 -42.85 2.70
N LEU A 11 67.11 -42.96 1.53
CA LEU A 11 66.95 -42.01 0.42
C LEU A 11 65.51 -41.98 -0.12
N GLY A 12 64.87 -43.15 -0.25
CA GLY A 12 63.48 -43.25 -0.68
C GLY A 12 62.51 -42.60 0.30
N LEU A 13 62.76 -42.76 1.60
CA LEU A 13 61.93 -42.15 2.66
C LEU A 13 62.07 -40.62 2.68
N VAL A 14 63.30 -40.11 2.49
CA VAL A 14 63.55 -38.68 2.35
C VAL A 14 62.85 -38.13 1.08
N ALA A 15 62.95 -38.82 -0.05
CA ALA A 15 62.27 -38.40 -1.28
C ALA A 15 60.74 -38.36 -1.11
N ALA A 16 60.16 -39.37 -0.47
CA ALA A 16 58.73 -39.40 -0.17
C ALA A 16 58.30 -38.26 0.77
N ALA A 17 59.09 -37.96 1.79
CA ALA A 17 58.82 -36.86 2.71
C ALA A 17 58.87 -35.50 2.00
N VAL A 18 59.82 -35.32 1.07
CA VAL A 18 59.93 -34.11 0.24
C VAL A 18 58.70 -33.97 -0.66
N ILE A 19 58.29 -35.04 -1.35
CA ILE A 19 57.11 -35.02 -2.22
C ILE A 19 55.84 -34.73 -1.42
N ALA A 20 55.67 -35.36 -0.26
CA ALA A 20 54.52 -35.11 0.62
C ALA A 20 54.50 -33.67 1.15
N GLY A 21 55.67 -33.12 1.50
CA GLY A 21 55.81 -31.73 1.93
C GLY A 21 55.40 -30.74 0.84
N PHE A 22 55.86 -30.95 -0.40
CA PHE A 22 55.45 -30.11 -1.53
C PHE A 22 53.97 -30.24 -1.86
N ALA A 23 53.42 -31.46 -1.83
CA ALA A 23 51.99 -31.68 -2.04
C ALA A 23 51.13 -30.96 -1.00
N TRP A 24 51.61 -30.86 0.25
CA TRP A 24 50.92 -30.15 1.31
C TRP A 24 51.11 -28.64 1.26
N ALA A 25 52.27 -28.14 0.84
CA ALA A 25 52.56 -26.70 0.76
C ALA A 25 51.95 -26.03 -0.48
N LEU A 26 51.81 -26.77 -1.59
CA LEU A 26 51.22 -26.30 -2.84
C LEU A 26 49.71 -26.56 -2.91
N ARG A 27 49.10 -27.06 -1.84
CA ARG A 27 47.64 -27.18 -1.79
C ARG A 27 47.04 -25.77 -1.74
N GLU A 28 45.98 -25.55 -2.50
CA GLU A 28 45.23 -24.30 -2.44
C GLU A 28 44.61 -24.15 -1.05
N GLU A 29 44.79 -22.98 -0.43
CA GLU A 29 44.13 -22.65 0.83
C GLU A 29 42.74 -22.09 0.52
N PRO A 30 41.65 -22.68 1.06
CA PRO A 30 40.31 -22.21 0.76
C PRO A 30 40.13 -20.78 1.26
N ALA A 31 39.62 -19.91 0.39
CA ALA A 31 39.30 -18.54 0.76
C ALA A 31 38.08 -18.50 1.70
N PHE A 32 38.17 -17.70 2.77
CA PHE A 32 37.03 -17.44 3.63
C PHE A 32 36.01 -16.59 2.89
N VAL A 33 34.77 -17.08 2.80
CA VAL A 33 33.65 -16.39 2.17
C VAL A 33 32.46 -16.35 3.15
N ASP A 34 31.72 -15.25 3.10
CA ASP A 34 30.47 -15.12 3.86
C ASP A 34 29.35 -15.84 3.10
N MET A 35 28.62 -16.70 3.80
CA MET A 35 27.56 -17.51 3.23
C MET A 35 26.28 -17.35 4.05
N VAL A 36 25.16 -17.25 3.35
CA VAL A 36 23.83 -17.21 3.95
C VAL A 36 22.92 -18.22 3.26
N GLU A 37 22.03 -18.83 4.03
CA GLU A 37 21.01 -19.75 3.51
C GLU A 37 19.89 -18.98 2.83
N VAL A 38 19.53 -19.40 1.61
CA VAL A 38 18.45 -18.78 0.83
C VAL A 38 17.15 -19.54 1.05
N THR A 39 16.10 -18.85 1.49
CA THR A 39 14.77 -19.42 1.72
C THR A 39 13.72 -18.82 0.79
N ALA A 40 12.81 -19.63 0.26
CA ALA A 40 11.65 -19.15 -0.49
C ALA A 40 10.49 -18.83 0.47
N ALA A 41 10.01 -17.59 0.45
CA ALA A 41 8.88 -17.14 1.26
C ALA A 41 7.99 -16.17 0.46
N PRO A 42 6.70 -16.01 0.82
CA PRO A 42 5.80 -15.09 0.14
C PRO A 42 6.32 -13.65 0.21
N MET A 43 6.46 -13.02 -0.96
CA MET A 43 6.86 -11.62 -1.08
C MET A 43 5.63 -10.76 -1.36
N LYS A 44 5.39 -9.74 -0.54
CA LYS A 44 4.29 -8.78 -0.73
C LYS A 44 4.83 -7.49 -1.34
N VAL A 45 4.33 -7.15 -2.53
CA VAL A 45 4.57 -5.85 -3.18
C VAL A 45 3.30 -5.03 -3.05
N THR A 46 3.40 -3.83 -2.49
CA THR A 46 2.26 -2.92 -2.32
C THR A 46 2.52 -1.60 -3.04
N ILE A 47 1.49 -1.08 -3.71
CA ILE A 47 1.46 0.30 -4.20
C ILE A 47 0.76 1.14 -3.12
N ARG A 48 1.39 2.22 -2.70
CA ARG A 48 0.85 3.15 -1.70
C ARG A 48 0.56 4.47 -2.37
N GLU A 49 -0.69 4.88 -2.32
CA GLU A 49 -1.17 6.16 -2.84
C GLU A 49 -1.97 6.89 -1.77
N GLU A 50 -2.13 8.19 -1.96
CA GLU A 50 -2.97 9.01 -1.11
C GLU A 50 -4.43 8.91 -1.55
N GLY A 51 -5.30 8.52 -0.63
CA GLY A 51 -6.74 8.46 -0.86
C GLY A 51 -7.44 9.60 -0.14
N ILE A 52 -8.38 10.25 -0.82
CA ILE A 52 -9.32 11.19 -0.20
C ILE A 52 -10.72 10.58 -0.15
N THR A 53 -11.42 10.78 0.96
CA THR A 53 -12.83 10.38 1.07
C THR A 53 -13.70 11.45 0.41
N ARG A 54 -14.63 11.04 -0.45
CA ARG A 54 -15.57 11.96 -1.13
C ARG A 54 -17.00 11.43 -1.03
N VAL A 55 -17.92 12.29 -0.61
CA VAL A 55 -19.35 12.04 -0.71
C VAL A 55 -19.75 12.11 -2.18
N ARG A 56 -20.37 11.04 -2.70
CA ARG A 56 -20.72 10.91 -4.12
C ARG A 56 -21.91 11.79 -4.49
N ASP A 57 -22.96 11.73 -3.69
CA ASP A 57 -24.24 12.32 -4.00
C ASP A 57 -24.53 13.42 -2.99
N ILE A 58 -24.27 14.67 -3.40
CA ILE A 58 -24.60 15.86 -2.63
C ILE A 58 -25.72 16.58 -3.38
N TYR A 59 -26.84 16.79 -2.69
CA TYR A 59 -28.00 17.48 -3.23
C TYR A 59 -28.27 18.75 -2.45
N THR A 60 -28.50 19.84 -3.17
CA THR A 60 -29.02 21.09 -2.61
C THR A 60 -30.50 21.16 -2.93
N VAL A 61 -31.35 21.19 -1.90
CA VAL A 61 -32.79 21.35 -2.05
C VAL A 61 -33.14 22.83 -1.99
N SER A 62 -33.77 23.35 -3.03
CA SER A 62 -34.18 24.75 -3.12
C SER A 62 -35.70 24.88 -3.29
N ALA A 63 -36.26 25.95 -2.75
CA ALA A 63 -37.65 26.32 -2.97
C ALA A 63 -37.90 26.65 -4.46
N PRO A 64 -38.88 26.03 -5.13
CA PRO A 64 -39.18 26.34 -6.53
C PRO A 64 -39.97 27.65 -6.69
N ILE A 65 -40.56 28.16 -5.61
CA ILE A 65 -41.39 29.37 -5.59
C ILE A 65 -40.98 30.27 -4.42
N ALA A 66 -41.26 31.56 -4.54
CA ALA A 66 -41.14 32.51 -3.45
C ALA A 66 -42.29 32.31 -2.44
N GLY A 67 -42.00 32.44 -1.15
CA GLY A 67 -42.97 32.22 -0.09
C GLY A 67 -42.36 32.24 1.30
N HIS A 68 -43.18 31.93 2.29
CA HIS A 68 -42.80 31.80 3.69
C HIS A 68 -42.54 30.33 4.04
N LEU A 69 -41.40 30.06 4.67
CA LEU A 69 -41.06 28.74 5.17
C LEU A 69 -41.84 28.45 6.47
N THR A 70 -42.58 27.34 6.50
CA THR A 70 -43.20 26.85 7.74
C THR A 70 -42.13 26.28 8.67
N ARG A 71 -42.42 26.18 9.97
CA ARG A 71 -41.50 25.58 10.95
C ARG A 71 -40.93 24.24 10.44
N THR A 72 -39.60 24.15 10.40
CA THR A 72 -38.88 22.94 9.98
C THR A 72 -39.18 21.77 10.93
N VAL A 73 -39.43 20.60 10.35
CA VAL A 73 -39.76 19.35 11.08
C VAL A 73 -38.56 18.41 11.23
N VAL A 74 -37.50 18.66 10.46
CA VAL A 74 -36.28 17.84 10.36
C VAL A 74 -35.12 18.56 11.03
N ASN A 75 -34.29 17.82 11.76
CA ASN A 75 -33.06 18.33 12.37
C ASN A 75 -31.82 17.83 11.60
N GLU A 76 -30.68 18.46 11.87
CA GLU A 76 -29.39 18.05 11.30
C GLU A 76 -29.06 16.60 11.69
N GLY A 77 -28.73 15.78 10.69
CA GLY A 77 -28.39 14.36 10.88
C GLY A 77 -29.56 13.38 10.78
N ASP A 78 -30.80 13.86 10.67
CA ASP A 78 -31.97 13.01 10.47
C ASP A 78 -31.92 12.27 9.12
N VAL A 79 -32.39 11.03 9.12
CA VAL A 79 -32.47 10.22 7.89
C VAL A 79 -33.67 10.68 7.07
N VAL A 80 -33.43 11.07 5.83
CA VAL A 80 -34.47 11.45 4.87
C VAL A 80 -34.68 10.36 3.81
N ARG A 81 -35.95 10.06 3.51
CA ARG A 81 -36.35 9.14 2.44
C ARG A 81 -37.08 9.91 1.34
N ALA A 82 -36.68 9.66 0.09
CA ALA A 82 -37.33 10.25 -1.07
C ALA A 82 -38.83 9.92 -1.08
N ASN A 83 -39.66 10.90 -1.42
CA ASN A 83 -41.13 10.82 -1.47
C ASN A 83 -41.87 10.58 -0.13
N ASP A 84 -41.15 10.22 0.94
CA ASP A 84 -41.76 10.00 2.26
C ASP A 84 -41.52 11.17 3.22
N THR A 85 -40.30 11.73 3.20
CA THR A 85 -39.88 12.73 4.20
C THR A 85 -40.10 14.14 3.67
N VAL A 86 -40.95 14.91 4.36
CA VAL A 86 -41.15 16.33 4.07
C VAL A 86 -40.06 17.15 4.75
N VAL A 87 -39.12 17.65 3.95
CA VAL A 87 -37.98 18.45 4.45
C VAL A 87 -38.39 19.90 4.74
N ALA A 88 -39.27 20.47 3.93
CA ALA A 88 -39.75 21.84 4.05
C ALA A 88 -41.15 21.99 3.45
N SER A 89 -41.97 22.85 4.06
CA SER A 89 -43.27 23.27 3.52
C SER A 89 -43.26 24.78 3.31
N ILE A 90 -43.56 25.21 2.08
CA ILE A 90 -43.51 26.61 1.67
C ILE A 90 -44.93 27.10 1.43
N HIS A 91 -45.31 28.17 2.12
CA HIS A 91 -46.56 28.88 1.87
C HIS A 91 -46.31 30.01 0.87
N PRO A 92 -47.06 30.10 -0.24
CA PRO A 92 -46.89 31.19 -1.20
C PRO A 92 -47.06 32.58 -0.55
N LEU A 93 -46.52 33.60 -1.22
CA LEU A 93 -46.79 34.99 -0.84
C LEU A 93 -48.27 35.31 -1.03
N ASP A 94 -48.77 36.23 -0.21
CA ASP A 94 -50.11 36.77 -0.39
C ASP A 94 -50.25 37.39 -1.80
N PRO A 95 -51.39 37.16 -2.48
CA PRO A 95 -51.64 37.78 -3.77
C PRO A 95 -51.47 39.30 -3.68
N PRO A 96 -50.77 39.93 -4.63
CA PRO A 96 -50.72 41.39 -4.67
C PRO A 96 -52.14 41.94 -4.84
N LEU A 97 -52.36 43.15 -4.31
CA LEU A 97 -53.61 43.89 -4.56
C LEU A 97 -53.80 44.06 -6.08
N ILE A 98 -55.06 43.99 -6.54
CA ILE A 98 -55.40 44.22 -7.95
C ILE A 98 -55.01 45.66 -8.31
N ASP A 99 -53.96 45.80 -9.10
CA ASP A 99 -53.51 47.08 -9.66
C ASP A 99 -53.92 47.18 -11.13
N ARG A 100 -54.92 48.00 -11.40
CA ARG A 100 -55.40 48.26 -12.77
C ARG A 100 -54.35 48.91 -13.67
N ARG A 101 -53.30 49.52 -13.10
CA ARG A 101 -52.20 50.09 -13.89
C ARG A 101 -51.30 48.98 -14.44
N ALA A 102 -51.00 47.97 -13.63
CA ALA A 102 -50.22 46.80 -14.04
C ALA A 102 -50.96 45.92 -15.06
N GLU A 103 -52.31 45.91 -15.06
CA GLU A 103 -53.11 45.22 -16.08
C GLU A 103 -53.10 45.91 -17.45
N ALA A 104 -52.75 47.20 -17.50
CA ALA A 104 -52.78 48.01 -18.73
C ALA A 104 -51.41 48.12 -19.44
N GLU A 105 -50.35 47.63 -18.81
CA GLU A 105 -48.98 47.52 -19.37
C GLU A 105 -48.73 46.12 -19.93
#